data_AF-A0A3D1ZH52-F1
#
_entry.id   AF-A0A3D1ZH52-F1
#
_cell.length_a   1.000
_cell.length_b   1.000
_cell.length_c   1.000
_cell.angle_alpha   90.00
_cell.angle_beta   90.00
_cell.angle_gamma   90.00
#
_symmetry.space_group_name_H-M   'P 1'
#
loop_
_entity.id
_entity.type
_entity.pdbx_description
1 polymer ?
#
loop_
_entity_poly.entity_id
_entity_poly.type
_entity_poly.pdbx_seq_one_letter_code
_entity_poly.pdbx_strand_id
1 'polypeptide(L)'
;MSECILVAVAWPYANGPIHVGGTAAVYLPADIFARYHRLKGNDVVMVSGSDAHGTPVTIAADERGVTPEDVYSEYQAEFLDDWERLGITFDLFTTTHTDNHAKVSQDMFLRLLEQGYIYKDTMQQPYCETDNRFLPDRFVLGTCPNCGFEGARGDQCDNCSKLLDPEDLIDMVCRICHNPPVIKDTEHFFMKLSAFEGRLLEWVRQQDHFKPNVKNFTIGYLEGGLHDRAITRDLSWGVPVPVEGYEDKRIYVWFEAVIGYLSATIEWAKNIGEPDRWKDFWQGDSKSYYFMGKDNIPFHTVIWPAMLMGYGGLN
;
A
#
# COMPACT_ATOMS: atom_id res chain seq x y z
N MET A 1 29.83 -4.30 17.52
CA MET A 1 29.19 -2.97 17.60
C MET A 1 27.69 -3.19 17.54
N SER A 2 26.91 -2.40 18.27
CA SER A 2 25.44 -2.45 18.18
C SER A 2 25.03 -2.01 16.77
N GLU A 3 24.12 -2.73 16.13
CA GLU A 3 23.55 -2.42 14.82
C GLU A 3 22.17 -1.75 15.02
N CYS A 4 21.80 -0.80 14.16
CA CYS A 4 20.43 -0.28 14.09
C CYS A 4 19.61 -1.16 13.14
N ILE A 5 18.56 -1.78 13.68
CA ILE A 5 17.73 -2.79 12.99
C ILE A 5 16.29 -2.28 12.92
N LEU A 6 15.84 -1.96 11.71
CA LEU A 6 14.44 -1.68 11.43
C LEU A 6 13.72 -2.99 11.09
N VAL A 7 12.65 -3.30 11.81
CA VAL A 7 11.74 -4.42 11.54
C VAL A 7 10.41 -3.83 11.06
N ALA A 8 10.22 -3.82 9.75
CA ALA A 8 9.03 -3.31 9.07
C ALA A 8 8.06 -4.47 8.81
N VAL A 9 6.87 -4.43 9.40
CA VAL A 9 5.91 -5.55 9.33
C VAL A 9 4.69 -5.14 8.51
N ALA A 10 4.32 -5.95 7.51
CA ALA A 10 3.20 -5.66 6.61
C ALA A 10 1.93 -5.23 7.37
N TRP A 11 1.31 -4.18 6.86
CA TRP A 11 0.17 -3.53 7.49
C TRP A 11 -1.09 -4.33 7.16
N PRO A 12 -1.85 -4.82 8.16
CA PRO A 12 -3.12 -5.47 7.89
C PRO A 12 -4.13 -4.46 7.34
N TYR A 13 -4.86 -4.86 6.30
CA TYR A 13 -6.00 -4.08 5.81
C TYR A 13 -7.10 -4.04 6.87
N ALA A 14 -7.56 -2.85 7.22
CA ALA A 14 -8.57 -2.62 8.24
C ALA A 14 -10.00 -2.75 7.69
N ASN A 15 -10.26 -3.89 7.03
CA ASN A 15 -11.58 -4.23 6.48
C ASN A 15 -12.04 -5.63 6.92
N GLY A 16 -11.30 -6.29 7.81
CA GLY A 16 -11.60 -7.63 8.30
C GLY A 16 -10.62 -8.12 9.36
N PRO A 17 -10.96 -9.20 10.06
CA PRO A 17 -10.12 -9.81 11.11
C PRO A 17 -8.84 -10.42 10.52
N ILE A 18 -7.77 -10.44 11.31
CA ILE A 18 -6.54 -11.15 10.92
C ILE A 18 -6.71 -12.63 11.18
N HIS A 19 -6.48 -13.44 10.15
CA HIS A 19 -6.50 -14.89 10.30
C HIS A 19 -5.14 -15.45 10.73
N VAL A 20 -5.14 -16.65 11.33
CA VAL A 20 -3.94 -17.36 11.82
C VAL A 20 -2.81 -17.44 10.79
N GLY A 21 -3.15 -17.63 9.51
CA GLY A 21 -2.15 -17.64 8.42
C GLY A 21 -1.34 -16.34 8.33
N GLY A 22 -1.96 -15.16 8.50
CA GLY A 22 -1.27 -13.88 8.50
C GLY A 22 -0.39 -13.74 9.75
N THR A 23 -0.94 -14.04 10.92
CA THR A 23 -0.23 -14.08 12.21
C THR A 23 1.04 -14.93 12.14
N ALA A 24 0.92 -16.18 11.68
CA ALA A 24 2.02 -17.13 11.64
C ALA A 24 3.07 -16.82 10.56
N ALA A 25 2.66 -16.23 9.43
CA ALA A 25 3.56 -15.97 8.31
C ALA A 25 4.32 -14.64 8.43
N VAL A 26 3.73 -13.64 9.10
CA VAL A 26 4.22 -12.25 9.08
C VAL A 26 4.60 -11.77 10.48
N TYR A 27 3.63 -11.73 11.40
CA TYR A 27 3.78 -11.01 12.67
C TYR A 27 4.59 -11.80 13.71
N LEU A 28 4.31 -13.10 13.87
CA LEU A 28 5.06 -13.94 14.81
C LEU A 28 6.56 -14.06 14.42
N PRO A 29 6.94 -14.29 13.15
CA PRO A 29 8.34 -14.28 12.74
C PRO A 29 9.02 -12.93 13.00
N ALA A 30 8.33 -11.82 12.77
CA ALA A 30 8.86 -10.47 13.01
C ALA A 30 9.15 -10.24 14.50
N ASP A 31 8.23 -10.62 15.39
CA ASP A 31 8.39 -10.48 16.84
C ASP A 31 9.56 -11.33 17.37
N ILE A 32 9.67 -12.59 16.93
CA ILE A 32 10.79 -13.47 17.29
C ILE A 32 12.12 -12.86 16.83
N PHE A 33 12.16 -12.32 15.61
CA PHE A 33 13.35 -11.68 15.05
C PHE A 33 13.74 -10.42 15.83
N ALA A 34 12.78 -9.54 16.11
CA ALA A 34 13.01 -8.33 16.89
C ALA A 34 13.53 -8.65 18.29
N ARG A 35 12.92 -9.61 19.00
CA ARG A 35 13.38 -10.08 20.31
C ARG A 35 14.79 -10.64 20.27
N TYR A 36 15.14 -11.44 19.25
CA TYR A 36 16.49 -11.94 19.07
C TYR A 36 17.51 -10.80 18.91
N HIS A 37 17.22 -9.80 18.06
CA HIS A 37 18.14 -8.68 17.85
C HIS A 37 18.27 -7.80 19.10
N ARG A 38 17.19 -7.56 19.84
CA ARG A 38 17.22 -6.87 21.15
C ARG A 38 18.10 -7.63 22.15
N LEU A 39 17.95 -8.95 22.26
CA LEU A 39 18.76 -9.80 23.15
C LEU A 39 20.24 -9.85 22.76
N LYS A 40 20.55 -9.74 21.46
CA LYS A 40 21.93 -9.62 20.95
C LYS A 40 22.58 -8.28 21.30
N GLY A 41 21.79 -7.30 21.76
CA GLY A 41 22.26 -5.95 22.12
C GLY A 41 22.26 -4.96 20.95
N ASN A 42 21.50 -5.24 19.88
CA ASN A 42 21.26 -4.29 18.79
C ASN A 42 20.18 -3.28 19.20
N ASP A 43 20.21 -2.09 18.59
CA ASP A 43 19.09 -1.14 18.68
C ASP A 43 18.03 -1.54 17.65
N VAL A 44 16.78 -1.72 18.09
CA VAL A 44 15.72 -2.32 17.27
C VAL A 44 14.47 -1.45 17.34
N VAL A 45 13.93 -1.14 16.16
CA VAL A 45 12.62 -0.52 16.02
C VAL A 45 11.74 -1.41 15.16
N MET A 46 10.69 -1.96 15.75
CA MET A 46 9.69 -2.80 15.11
C MET A 46 8.39 -2.01 14.97
N VAL A 47 8.01 -1.72 13.72
CA VAL A 47 6.86 -0.87 13.39
C VAL A 47 5.90 -1.57 12.44
N SER A 48 4.62 -1.26 12.63
CA SER A 48 3.51 -1.66 11.79
C SER A 48 2.36 -0.67 12.01
N GLY A 49 1.25 -0.89 11.34
CA GLY A 49 -0.01 -0.21 11.63
C GLY A 49 -1.12 -0.77 10.77
N SER A 50 -2.35 -0.31 10.97
CA SER A 50 -3.47 -0.67 10.11
C SER A 50 -3.44 0.12 8.80
N ASP A 51 -3.60 -0.59 7.68
CA ASP A 51 -3.90 0.04 6.40
C ASP A 51 -5.40 0.40 6.37
N ALA A 52 -5.68 1.66 6.67
CA ALA A 52 -7.02 2.21 6.86
C ALA A 52 -7.64 2.77 5.57
N HIS A 53 -6.92 2.78 4.45
CA HIS A 53 -7.36 3.43 3.22
C HIS A 53 -7.72 2.44 2.12
N GLY A 54 -8.19 2.98 0.99
CA GLY A 54 -8.52 2.21 -0.20
C GLY A 54 -9.97 1.76 -0.31
N THR A 55 -10.30 1.26 -1.49
CA THR A 55 -11.64 0.83 -1.91
C THR A 55 -12.25 -0.27 -1.01
N PRO A 56 -11.50 -1.26 -0.48
CA PRO A 56 -12.10 -2.29 0.38
C PRO A 56 -12.72 -1.74 1.67
N VAL A 57 -12.08 -0.76 2.32
CA VAL A 57 -12.60 -0.13 3.55
C VAL A 57 -13.88 0.65 3.24
N THR A 58 -13.90 1.39 2.13
CA THR A 58 -15.10 2.15 1.71
C THR A 58 -16.26 1.23 1.32
N ILE A 59 -15.98 0.11 0.63
CA ILE A 59 -17.01 -0.89 0.31
C ILE A 59 -17.60 -1.49 1.58
N ALA A 60 -16.76 -1.88 2.54
CA ALA A 60 -17.22 -2.44 3.81
C ALA A 60 -18.06 -1.42 4.60
N ALA A 61 -17.68 -0.14 4.56
CA ALA A 61 -18.44 0.95 5.17
C ALA A 61 -19.82 1.12 4.52
N ASP A 62 -19.88 1.16 3.19
CA ASP A 62 -21.12 1.26 2.42
C ASP A 62 -22.06 0.07 2.69
N GLU A 63 -21.53 -1.17 2.70
CA GLU A 63 -22.31 -2.39 2.98
C GLU A 63 -22.89 -2.42 4.39
N ARG A 64 -22.19 -1.81 5.35
CA ARG A 64 -22.59 -1.72 6.75
C ARG A 64 -23.42 -0.47 7.08
N GLY A 65 -23.48 0.51 6.18
CA GLY A 65 -24.12 1.80 6.41
C GLY A 65 -23.44 2.65 7.49
N VAL A 66 -22.11 2.53 7.64
CA VAL A 66 -21.29 3.29 8.60
C VAL A 66 -20.20 4.08 7.86
N THR A 67 -19.41 4.88 8.57
CA THR A 67 -18.29 5.60 7.92
C THR A 67 -17.07 4.69 7.74
N PRO A 68 -16.19 4.95 6.76
CA PRO A 68 -14.89 4.27 6.66
C PRO A 68 -14.07 4.37 7.95
N GLU A 69 -14.21 5.49 8.68
CA GLU A 69 -13.57 5.72 9.97
C GLU A 69 -14.05 4.74 11.04
N ASP A 70 -15.35 4.48 11.12
CA ASP A 70 -15.92 3.49 12.03
C ASP A 70 -15.38 2.08 11.71
N VAL A 71 -15.29 1.72 10.43
CA VAL A 71 -14.80 0.40 10.00
C VAL A 71 -13.35 0.19 10.40
N TYR A 72 -12.45 1.11 10.04
CA TYR A 72 -11.04 0.89 10.36
C TYR A 72 -10.78 0.99 11.87
N SER A 73 -11.52 1.85 12.59
CA SER A 73 -11.34 2.03 14.04
C SER A 73 -11.72 0.77 14.81
N GLU A 74 -12.78 0.07 14.39
CA GLU A 74 -13.14 -1.23 14.94
C GLU A 74 -12.02 -2.26 14.77
N TYR A 75 -11.51 -2.43 13.55
CA TYR A 75 -10.46 -3.40 13.27
C TYR A 75 -9.11 -3.01 13.88
N GLN A 76 -8.79 -1.72 13.98
CA GLN A 76 -7.62 -1.23 14.72
C GLN A 76 -7.68 -1.69 16.18
N ALA A 77 -8.84 -1.55 16.84
CA ALA A 77 -9.01 -1.98 18.22
C ALA A 77 -8.89 -3.51 18.35
N GLU A 78 -9.47 -4.26 17.42
CA GLU A 78 -9.36 -5.72 17.37
C GLU A 78 -7.90 -6.18 17.20
N PHE A 79 -7.16 -5.59 16.26
CA PHE A 79 -5.76 -5.94 16.03
C PHE A 79 -4.90 -5.68 17.26
N LEU A 80 -5.12 -4.55 17.95
CA LEU A 80 -4.39 -4.24 19.19
C LEU A 80 -4.67 -5.27 20.30
N ASP A 81 -5.92 -5.70 20.49
CA ASP A 81 -6.28 -6.78 21.45
C ASP A 81 -5.60 -8.09 21.07
N ASP A 82 -5.63 -8.47 19.80
CA ASP A 82 -5.01 -9.69 19.30
C ASP A 82 -3.49 -9.70 19.53
N TRP A 83 -2.80 -8.58 19.24
CA TRP A 83 -1.36 -8.45 19.48
C TRP A 83 -1.00 -8.57 20.95
N GLU A 84 -1.78 -7.95 21.84
CA GLU A 84 -1.60 -8.08 23.28
C GLU A 84 -1.76 -9.54 23.73
N ARG A 85 -2.84 -10.20 23.30
CA ARG A 85 -3.15 -11.58 23.68
C ARG A 85 -2.18 -12.61 23.13
N LEU A 86 -1.59 -12.34 21.97
CA LEU A 86 -0.54 -13.17 21.36
C LEU A 86 0.86 -12.85 21.93
N GLY A 87 1.00 -11.80 22.72
CA GLY A 87 2.29 -11.34 23.26
C GLY A 87 3.23 -10.76 22.20
N ILE A 88 2.69 -10.28 21.08
CA ILE A 88 3.47 -9.62 20.02
C ILE A 88 3.71 -8.16 20.44
N THR A 89 4.96 -7.72 20.36
CA THR A 89 5.37 -6.40 20.87
C THR A 89 5.98 -5.53 19.77
N PHE A 90 5.24 -4.48 19.40
CA PHE A 90 5.71 -3.42 18.51
C PHE A 90 6.28 -2.25 19.32
N ASP A 91 7.26 -1.56 18.77
CA ASP A 91 7.68 -0.26 19.29
C ASP A 91 6.64 0.82 18.91
N LEU A 92 5.98 0.66 17.76
CA LEU A 92 4.75 1.39 17.42
C LEU A 92 3.86 0.57 16.49
N PHE A 93 2.57 0.47 16.84
CA PHE A 93 1.51 0.01 15.95
C PHE A 93 0.50 1.17 15.73
N THR A 94 0.55 1.82 14.57
CA THR A 94 -0.24 3.04 14.25
C THR A 94 -1.31 2.75 13.19
N THR A 95 -1.75 3.76 12.43
CA THR A 95 -2.67 3.64 11.28
C THR A 95 -2.23 4.58 10.15
N THR A 96 -2.56 4.26 8.90
CA THR A 96 -2.31 5.15 7.75
C THR A 96 -3.21 6.39 7.80
N HIS A 97 -4.27 6.36 8.60
CA HIS A 97 -5.18 7.50 8.81
C HIS A 97 -4.71 8.46 9.92
N THR A 98 -3.44 8.87 9.91
CA THR A 98 -2.89 9.88 10.84
C THR A 98 -2.38 11.11 10.11
N ASP A 99 -2.41 12.27 10.77
CA ASP A 99 -1.79 13.51 10.28
C ASP A 99 -0.29 13.33 9.97
N ASN A 100 0.40 12.50 10.76
CA ASN A 100 1.79 12.18 10.55
C ASN A 100 2.00 11.40 9.25
N HIS A 101 1.21 10.34 9.04
CA HIS A 101 1.26 9.56 7.80
C HIS A 101 0.95 10.43 6.59
N ALA A 102 -0.12 11.23 6.65
CA ALA A 102 -0.50 12.12 5.56
C ALA A 102 0.65 13.08 5.18
N LYS A 103 1.30 13.71 6.16
CA LYS A 103 2.42 14.63 5.90
C LYS A 103 3.63 13.94 5.27
N VAL A 104 4.01 12.76 5.77
CA VAL A 104 5.16 12.01 5.24
C VAL A 104 4.87 11.48 3.82
N SER A 105 3.65 11.00 3.58
CA SER A 105 3.21 10.56 2.24
C SER A 105 3.14 11.70 1.24
N GLN A 106 2.68 12.88 1.66
CA GLN A 106 2.67 14.09 0.84
C GLN A 106 4.08 14.61 0.54
N ASP A 107 4.99 14.57 1.52
CA ASP A 107 6.39 14.95 1.33
C ASP A 107 7.10 14.02 0.32
N MET A 108 6.93 12.70 0.46
CA MET A 108 7.41 11.71 -0.51
C MET A 108 6.86 11.98 -1.92
N PHE A 109 5.56 12.26 -2.01
CA PHE A 109 4.90 12.58 -3.28
C PHE A 109 5.49 13.85 -3.92
N LEU A 110 5.58 14.95 -3.18
CA LEU A 110 6.11 16.21 -3.68
C LEU A 110 7.57 16.07 -4.09
N ARG A 111 8.39 15.37 -3.30
CA ARG A 111 9.78 15.11 -3.63
C ARG A 111 9.94 14.33 -4.93
N LEU A 112 9.17 13.27 -5.12
CA LEU A 112 9.20 12.47 -6.36
C LEU A 112 8.68 13.25 -7.57
N LEU A 113 7.71 14.14 -7.38
CA LEU A 113 7.24 15.08 -8.40
C LEU A 113 8.33 16.08 -8.79
N GLU A 114 9.00 16.71 -7.82
CA GLU A 114 10.12 17.64 -8.06
C GLU A 114 11.29 16.99 -8.81
N GLN A 115 11.57 15.72 -8.52
CA GLN A 115 12.62 14.95 -9.20
C GLN A 115 12.20 14.44 -10.60
N GLY A 116 10.96 14.69 -11.03
CA GLY A 116 10.46 14.26 -12.34
C GLY A 116 10.14 12.76 -12.45
N TYR A 117 9.97 12.08 -11.31
CA TYR A 117 9.54 10.67 -11.25
C TYR A 117 8.03 10.51 -11.12
N ILE A 118 7.31 11.59 -10.85
CA ILE A 118 5.85 11.64 -10.95
C ILE A 118 5.49 12.61 -12.07
N TYR A 119 4.51 12.26 -12.91
CA TYR A 119 3.99 13.11 -13.98
C TYR A 119 2.46 13.01 -14.06
N LYS A 120 1.84 13.97 -14.74
CA LYS A 120 0.38 13.97 -14.98
C LYS A 120 0.07 13.28 -16.30
N ASP A 121 -0.97 12.46 -16.31
CA ASP A 121 -1.52 11.89 -17.53
C ASP A 121 -3.03 11.67 -17.38
N THR A 122 -3.73 11.52 -18.50
CA THR A 122 -5.17 11.25 -18.52
C THR A 122 -5.41 9.77 -18.78
N MET A 123 -6.37 9.19 -18.05
CA MET A 123 -6.86 7.84 -18.31
C MET A 123 -8.39 7.83 -18.33
N GLN A 124 -8.94 6.80 -18.97
CA GLN A 124 -10.38 6.60 -19.04
C GLN A 124 -10.82 5.74 -17.86
N GLN A 125 -11.92 6.12 -17.22
CA GLN A 125 -12.53 5.34 -16.13
C GLN A 125 -14.06 5.37 -16.22
N PRO A 126 -14.74 4.31 -15.76
CA PRO A 126 -16.19 4.32 -15.63
C PRO A 126 -16.64 5.37 -14.61
N TYR A 127 -17.68 6.13 -14.96
CA TYR A 127 -18.27 7.20 -14.16
C TYR A 127 -19.78 6.98 -14.03
N CYS A 128 -20.28 6.99 -12.80
CA CYS A 128 -21.70 6.93 -12.52
C CYS A 128 -22.28 8.35 -12.49
N GLU A 129 -23.16 8.67 -13.45
CA GLU A 129 -23.83 9.99 -13.50
C GLU A 129 -24.90 10.15 -12.41
N THR A 130 -25.46 9.05 -11.92
CA THR A 130 -26.43 9.07 -10.81
C THR A 130 -25.73 9.38 -9.48
N ASP A 131 -24.61 8.71 -9.21
CA ASP A 131 -23.87 8.84 -7.94
C ASP A 131 -22.80 9.95 -7.99
N ASN A 132 -22.66 10.61 -9.14
CA ASN A 132 -21.67 11.66 -9.44
C ASN A 132 -20.24 11.32 -9.02
N ARG A 133 -19.78 10.10 -9.34
CA ARG A 133 -18.43 9.63 -8.98
C ARG A 133 -17.84 8.69 -10.04
N PHE A 134 -16.52 8.66 -10.10
CA PHE A 134 -15.79 7.59 -10.77
C PHE A 134 -15.93 6.28 -10.00
N LEU A 135 -15.95 5.17 -10.73
CA LEU A 135 -16.10 3.83 -10.19
C LEU A 135 -14.77 3.09 -10.30
N PRO A 136 -14.06 2.86 -9.19
CA PRO A 136 -12.97 1.90 -9.17
C PRO A 136 -13.46 0.52 -9.65
N ASP A 137 -12.56 -0.32 -10.16
CA ASP A 137 -12.91 -1.60 -10.80
C ASP A 137 -13.88 -2.48 -9.98
N ARG A 138 -13.76 -2.47 -8.64
CA ARG A 138 -14.63 -3.24 -7.73
C ARG A 138 -16.04 -2.66 -7.53
N PHE A 139 -16.25 -1.40 -7.88
CA PHE A 139 -17.55 -0.74 -7.94
C PHE A 139 -18.23 -0.91 -9.31
N VAL A 140 -17.57 -1.60 -10.23
CA VAL A 140 -18.10 -1.95 -11.53
C VAL A 140 -18.48 -3.43 -11.54
N LEU A 141 -19.73 -3.70 -11.90
CA LEU A 141 -20.24 -5.05 -12.11
C LEU A 141 -20.71 -5.20 -13.55
N GLY A 142 -20.74 -6.43 -14.05
CA GLY A 142 -21.32 -6.73 -15.35
C GLY A 142 -21.33 -8.23 -15.61
N THR A 143 -21.55 -8.60 -16.86
CA THR A 143 -21.53 -9.99 -17.31
C THR A 143 -20.16 -10.36 -17.84
N CYS A 144 -19.60 -11.47 -17.36
CA CYS A 144 -18.30 -11.95 -17.80
C CYS A 144 -18.34 -12.32 -19.30
N PRO A 145 -17.51 -11.71 -20.16
CA PRO A 145 -17.51 -12.02 -21.60
C PRO A 145 -17.00 -13.44 -21.90
N ASN A 146 -16.32 -14.07 -20.94
CA ASN A 146 -15.72 -15.40 -21.12
C ASN A 146 -16.65 -16.55 -20.74
N CYS A 147 -17.42 -16.43 -19.65
CA CYS A 147 -18.25 -17.52 -19.14
C CYS A 147 -19.73 -17.15 -18.94
N GLY A 148 -20.13 -15.91 -19.22
CA GLY A 148 -21.52 -15.44 -19.10
C GLY A 148 -22.00 -15.26 -17.66
N PHE A 149 -21.12 -15.26 -16.66
CA PHE A 149 -21.50 -15.02 -15.27
C PHE A 149 -21.98 -13.58 -15.06
N GLU A 150 -23.24 -13.42 -14.69
CA GLU A 150 -23.84 -12.15 -14.29
C GLU A 150 -23.31 -11.76 -12.90
N GLY A 151 -22.70 -10.56 -12.78
CA GLY A 151 -22.08 -10.08 -11.53
C GLY A 151 -20.57 -10.25 -11.47
N ALA A 152 -19.89 -10.43 -12.60
CA ALA A 152 -18.44 -10.31 -12.68
C ALA A 152 -18.00 -8.89 -12.29
N ARG A 153 -16.88 -8.79 -11.56
CA ARG A 153 -16.30 -7.49 -11.18
C ARG A 153 -15.41 -6.95 -12.29
N GLY A 154 -15.20 -5.64 -12.28
CA GLY A 154 -14.33 -4.96 -13.24
C GLY A 154 -12.85 -5.38 -13.17
N ASP A 155 -12.42 -6.07 -12.10
CA ASP A 155 -11.05 -6.59 -11.96
C ASP A 155 -10.94 -8.12 -12.19
N GLN A 156 -12.01 -8.86 -11.95
CA GLN A 156 -12.02 -10.32 -11.98
C GLN A 156 -13.43 -10.92 -12.06
N CYS A 157 -13.56 -12.03 -12.79
CA CYS A 157 -14.73 -12.90 -12.70
C CYS A 157 -14.57 -13.94 -11.57
N ASP A 158 -15.42 -13.91 -10.56
CA ASP A 158 -15.37 -14.88 -9.45
C ASP A 158 -15.73 -16.32 -9.88
N ASN A 159 -16.43 -16.50 -10.99
CA ASN A 159 -16.84 -17.84 -11.47
C ASN A 159 -15.74 -18.56 -12.27
N CYS A 160 -15.06 -17.86 -13.20
CA CYS A 160 -14.01 -18.47 -14.03
C CYS A 160 -12.59 -17.98 -13.71
N SER A 161 -12.45 -17.11 -12.71
CA SER A 161 -11.20 -16.50 -12.23
C SER A 161 -10.43 -15.68 -13.27
N LYS A 162 -11.01 -15.41 -14.44
CA LYS A 162 -10.41 -14.56 -15.47
C LYS A 162 -10.28 -13.13 -14.95
N LEU A 163 -9.09 -12.54 -15.14
CA LEU A 163 -8.87 -11.11 -14.94
C LEU A 163 -9.55 -10.34 -16.05
N LEU A 164 -10.23 -9.27 -15.69
CA LEU A 164 -11.00 -8.42 -16.59
C LEU A 164 -10.57 -6.98 -16.37
N ASP A 165 -10.73 -6.15 -17.39
CA ASP A 165 -10.82 -4.71 -17.21
C ASP A 165 -12.30 -4.29 -17.21
N PRO A 166 -12.68 -3.16 -16.59
CA PRO A 166 -14.07 -2.71 -16.55
C PRO A 166 -14.71 -2.59 -17.95
N GLU A 167 -13.92 -2.23 -18.96
CA GLU A 167 -14.35 -2.11 -20.35
C GLU A 167 -14.66 -3.46 -21.02
N ASP A 168 -14.14 -4.57 -20.49
CA ASP A 168 -14.42 -5.92 -21.00
C ASP A 168 -15.82 -6.42 -20.59
N LEU A 169 -16.42 -5.80 -19.57
CA LEU A 169 -17.70 -6.25 -19.02
C LEU A 169 -18.85 -5.94 -19.98
N ILE A 170 -19.67 -6.97 -20.24
CA ILE A 170 -20.94 -6.80 -20.96
C ILE A 170 -21.98 -6.25 -19.98
N ASP A 171 -22.79 -5.28 -20.41
CA ASP A 171 -23.83 -4.63 -19.60
C ASP A 171 -23.30 -4.13 -18.24
N MET A 172 -22.25 -3.32 -18.33
CA MET A 172 -21.62 -2.69 -17.18
C MET A 172 -22.63 -1.87 -16.35
N VAL A 173 -22.66 -2.09 -15.04
CA VAL A 173 -23.50 -1.37 -14.07
C VAL A 173 -22.71 -0.93 -12.84
N CYS A 174 -23.12 0.19 -12.25
CA CYS A 174 -22.63 0.64 -10.96
C CYS A 174 -23.07 -0.33 -9.85
N ARG A 175 -22.15 -0.77 -9.00
CA ARG A 175 -22.45 -1.62 -7.82
C ARG A 175 -23.41 -0.94 -6.83
N ILE A 176 -23.39 0.39 -6.75
CA ILE A 176 -24.14 1.16 -5.75
C ILE A 176 -25.59 1.36 -6.19
N CYS A 177 -25.81 1.96 -7.36
CA CYS A 177 -27.15 2.33 -7.83
C CYS A 177 -27.70 1.46 -8.97
N HIS A 178 -26.91 0.49 -9.48
CA HIS A 178 -27.26 -0.40 -10.59
C HIS A 178 -27.53 0.28 -11.94
N ASN A 179 -27.28 1.59 -12.08
CA ASN A 179 -27.35 2.28 -13.36
C ASN A 179 -26.09 2.04 -14.21
N PRO A 180 -26.20 2.07 -15.56
CA PRO A 180 -25.05 1.93 -16.44
C PRO A 180 -24.12 3.15 -16.31
N PRO A 181 -22.81 2.95 -16.07
CA PRO A 181 -21.86 4.05 -16.06
C PRO A 181 -21.44 4.40 -17.49
N VAL A 182 -20.88 5.61 -17.63
CA VAL A 182 -20.28 6.11 -18.87
C VAL A 182 -18.77 6.19 -18.71
N ILE A 183 -18.01 6.02 -19.78
CA ILE A 183 -16.57 6.22 -19.74
C ILE A 183 -16.26 7.72 -19.79
N LYS A 184 -15.49 8.22 -18.83
CA LYS A 184 -15.02 9.61 -18.79
C LYS A 184 -13.50 9.66 -18.61
N ASP A 185 -12.89 10.67 -19.21
CA ASP A 185 -11.49 10.99 -19.02
C ASP A 185 -11.29 11.63 -17.64
N THR A 186 -10.24 11.20 -16.94
CA THR A 186 -9.83 11.75 -15.65
C THR A 186 -8.31 11.85 -15.59
N GLU A 187 -7.81 12.98 -15.08
CA GLU A 187 -6.38 13.21 -14.96
C GLU A 187 -5.85 12.62 -13.65
N HIS A 188 -4.73 11.92 -13.71
CA HIS A 188 -4.06 11.33 -12.55
C HIS A 188 -2.58 11.66 -12.54
N PHE A 189 -1.97 11.51 -11.38
CA PHE A 189 -0.52 11.45 -11.28
C PHE A 189 -0.07 10.01 -11.44
N PHE A 190 0.98 9.81 -12.21
CA PHE A 190 1.60 8.52 -12.51
C PHE A 190 3.01 8.48 -11.93
N MET A 191 3.35 7.39 -11.26
CA MET A 191 4.73 7.09 -10.88
C MET A 191 5.45 6.46 -12.07
N LYS A 192 6.57 7.06 -12.46
CA LYS A 192 7.42 6.65 -13.58
C LYS A 192 8.31 5.47 -13.22
N LEU A 193 7.70 4.33 -12.89
CA LEU A 193 8.40 3.10 -12.49
C LEU A 193 9.38 2.62 -13.57
N SER A 194 9.04 2.83 -14.84
CA SER A 194 9.91 2.53 -15.98
C SER A 194 11.29 3.19 -15.88
N ALA A 195 11.40 4.36 -15.26
CA ALA A 195 12.68 5.07 -15.08
C ALA A 195 13.63 4.39 -14.08
N PHE A 196 13.15 3.42 -13.29
CA PHE A 196 13.93 2.74 -12.26
C PHE A 196 14.37 1.33 -12.64
N GLU A 197 13.87 0.77 -13.76
CA GLU A 197 14.13 -0.61 -14.18
C GLU A 197 15.60 -1.02 -14.08
N GLY A 198 16.49 -0.26 -14.71
CA GLY A 198 17.93 -0.57 -14.73
C GLY A 198 18.57 -0.52 -13.34
N ARG A 199 18.24 0.51 -12.55
CA ARG A 199 18.76 0.69 -11.17
C ARG A 199 18.25 -0.40 -10.23
N LEU A 200 16.98 -0.77 -10.35
CA LEU A 200 16.37 -1.87 -9.60
C LEU A 200 16.99 -3.20 -9.98
N LEU A 201 17.19 -3.46 -11.27
CA LEU A 201 17.77 -4.72 -11.73
C LEU A 201 19.20 -4.90 -11.21
N GLU A 202 20.01 -3.83 -11.24
CA GLU A 202 21.34 -3.83 -10.62
C GLU A 202 21.27 -4.06 -9.11
N TRP A 203 20.40 -3.34 -8.40
CA TRP A 203 20.22 -3.48 -6.96
C TRP A 203 19.77 -4.90 -6.56
N VAL A 204 18.73 -5.45 -7.21
CA VAL A 204 18.20 -6.80 -6.94
C VAL A 204 19.27 -7.87 -7.16
N ARG A 205 20.11 -7.73 -8.21
CA ARG A 205 21.18 -8.69 -8.48
C ARG A 205 22.21 -8.76 -7.35
N GLN A 206 22.42 -7.67 -6.62
CA GLN A 206 23.32 -7.60 -5.46
C GLN A 206 22.69 -8.17 -4.16
N GLN A 207 21.38 -8.44 -4.14
CA GLN A 207 20.69 -8.97 -2.96
C GLN A 207 20.89 -10.48 -2.84
N ASP A 208 22.09 -10.93 -2.45
CA ASP A 208 22.42 -12.36 -2.31
C ASP A 208 21.70 -13.04 -1.14
N HIS A 209 21.16 -12.26 -0.21
CA HIS A 209 20.37 -12.75 0.90
C HIS A 209 18.90 -13.02 0.54
N PHE A 210 18.44 -12.59 -0.64
CA PHE A 210 17.07 -12.88 -1.08
C PHE A 210 16.91 -14.38 -1.34
N LYS A 211 15.74 -14.91 -0.97
CA LYS A 211 15.37 -16.28 -1.33
C LYS A 211 15.36 -16.42 -2.87
N PRO A 212 15.86 -17.52 -3.44
CA PRO A 212 15.97 -17.66 -4.90
C PRO A 212 14.67 -17.43 -5.67
N ASN A 213 13.53 -17.87 -5.12
CA ASN A 213 12.22 -17.64 -5.73
C ASN A 213 11.82 -16.16 -5.76
N VAL A 214 12.16 -15.39 -4.72
CA VAL A 214 11.90 -13.93 -4.68
C VAL A 214 12.81 -13.22 -5.68
N LYS A 215 14.12 -13.49 -5.63
CA LYS A 215 15.11 -12.86 -6.52
C LYS A 215 14.79 -13.12 -8.00
N ASN A 216 14.51 -14.38 -8.36
CA ASN A 216 14.19 -14.76 -9.73
C ASN A 216 12.86 -14.18 -10.21
N PHE A 217 11.83 -14.17 -9.34
CA PHE A 217 10.54 -13.53 -9.66
C PHE A 217 10.72 -12.04 -9.92
N THR A 218 11.43 -11.32 -9.05
CA THR A 218 11.65 -9.88 -9.21
C THR A 218 12.49 -9.58 -10.45
N ILE A 219 13.55 -10.35 -10.73
CA ILE A 219 14.35 -10.18 -11.95
C ILE A 219 13.47 -10.39 -13.20
N GLY A 220 12.69 -11.46 -13.26
CA GLY A 220 11.79 -11.71 -14.39
C GLY A 220 10.72 -10.63 -14.54
N TYR A 221 10.20 -10.10 -13.43
CA TYR A 221 9.27 -8.98 -13.42
C TYR A 221 9.89 -7.70 -14.00
N LEU A 222 11.14 -7.39 -13.63
CA LEU A 222 11.87 -6.22 -14.14
C LEU A 222 12.28 -6.39 -15.62
N GLU A 223 12.73 -7.58 -16.02
CA GLU A 223 13.11 -7.88 -17.41
C GLU A 223 11.91 -7.90 -18.36
N GLY A 224 10.69 -8.07 -17.83
CA GLY A 224 9.44 -7.93 -18.58
C GLY A 224 9.05 -6.49 -18.91
N GLY A 225 9.71 -5.50 -18.32
CA GLY A 225 9.38 -4.08 -18.43
C GLY A 225 8.37 -3.65 -17.36
N LEU A 226 8.67 -2.53 -16.70
CA LEU A 226 7.80 -1.86 -15.75
C LEU A 226 6.92 -0.85 -16.47
N HIS A 227 5.62 -0.95 -16.23
CA HIS A 227 4.66 0.06 -16.64
C HIS A 227 4.53 1.14 -15.57
N ASP A 228 4.44 2.38 -16.01
CA ASP A 228 4.11 3.51 -15.15
C ASP A 228 2.67 3.36 -14.65
N ARG A 229 2.44 3.73 -13.39
CA ARG A 229 1.16 3.44 -12.71
C ARG A 229 0.57 4.69 -12.09
N ALA A 230 -0.75 4.88 -12.26
CA ALA A 230 -1.50 5.92 -11.59
C ALA A 230 -1.44 5.73 -10.06
N ILE A 231 -0.96 6.76 -9.37
CA ILE A 231 -0.81 6.84 -7.91
C ILE A 231 -1.82 7.77 -7.24
N THR A 232 -2.81 8.26 -7.98
CA THR A 232 -3.96 8.97 -7.40
C THR A 232 -5.26 8.28 -7.77
N ARG A 233 -6.31 8.51 -7.00
CA ARG A 233 -7.66 7.97 -7.23
C ARG A 233 -8.71 9.05 -6.98
N ASP A 234 -9.80 8.94 -7.74
CA ASP A 234 -11.04 9.71 -7.56
C ASP A 234 -11.85 9.12 -6.40
N LEU A 235 -11.35 9.34 -5.18
CA LEU A 235 -11.95 8.87 -3.93
C LEU A 235 -12.00 10.03 -2.92
N SER A 236 -12.94 10.00 -2.00
CA SER A 236 -12.99 10.96 -0.89
C SER A 236 -12.20 10.48 0.35
N TRP A 237 -11.95 9.18 0.46
CA TRP A 237 -11.27 8.52 1.58
C TRP A 237 -9.81 8.18 1.24
N GLY A 238 -8.86 8.68 2.05
CA GLY A 238 -7.42 8.51 1.84
C GLY A 238 -6.60 9.74 2.20
N VAL A 239 -5.30 9.73 1.87
CA VAL A 239 -4.43 10.91 1.98
C VAL A 239 -4.71 11.91 0.83
N PRO A 240 -4.99 13.19 1.11
CA PRO A 240 -5.18 14.20 0.07
C PRO A 240 -3.94 14.41 -0.81
N VAL A 241 -4.16 14.63 -2.11
CA VAL A 241 -3.08 14.98 -3.04
C VAL A 241 -2.57 16.40 -2.73
N PRO A 242 -1.26 16.61 -2.52
CA PRO A 242 -0.73 17.90 -2.08
C PRO A 242 -0.47 18.89 -3.24
N VAL A 243 -1.35 18.90 -4.26
CA VAL A 243 -1.22 19.75 -5.44
C VAL A 243 -2.54 20.50 -5.66
N GLU A 244 -2.45 21.82 -5.83
CA GLU A 244 -3.60 22.69 -6.10
C GLU A 244 -4.39 22.22 -7.33
N GLY A 245 -5.71 22.14 -7.20
CA GLY A 245 -6.63 21.65 -8.24
C GLY A 245 -6.91 20.14 -8.21
N TYR A 246 -6.38 19.41 -7.22
CA TYR A 246 -6.63 17.97 -7.02
C TYR A 246 -7.22 17.65 -5.64
N GLU A 247 -7.93 18.59 -5.04
CA GLU A 247 -8.52 18.49 -3.69
C GLU A 247 -9.50 17.30 -3.56
N ASP A 248 -10.16 16.95 -4.65
CA ASP A 248 -11.11 15.83 -4.73
C ASP A 248 -10.45 14.47 -5.01
N LYS A 249 -9.12 14.42 -5.07
CA LYS A 249 -8.35 13.18 -5.28
C LYS A 249 -7.60 12.76 -4.04
N ARG A 250 -7.30 11.47 -3.96
CA ARG A 250 -6.47 10.86 -2.91
C ARG A 250 -5.27 10.17 -3.50
N ILE A 251 -4.17 10.17 -2.76
CA ILE A 251 -3.03 9.30 -3.04
C ILE A 251 -3.51 7.87 -2.90
N TYR A 252 -3.18 7.05 -3.89
CA TYR A 252 -3.65 5.68 -3.96
C TYR A 252 -2.95 4.83 -2.90
N VAL A 253 -3.74 3.99 -2.21
CA VAL A 253 -3.30 3.19 -1.06
C VAL A 253 -2.01 2.40 -1.29
N TRP A 254 -1.79 1.80 -2.47
CA TRP A 254 -0.53 1.05 -2.65
C TRP A 254 0.71 1.94 -2.63
N PHE A 255 0.59 3.21 -3.03
CA PHE A 255 1.69 4.15 -3.01
C PHE A 255 1.99 4.62 -1.59
N GLU A 256 0.95 4.99 -0.82
CA GLU A 256 1.16 5.50 0.55
C GLU A 256 1.34 4.41 1.61
N ALA A 257 0.75 3.22 1.48
CA ALA A 257 0.85 2.17 2.50
C ALA A 257 2.30 1.73 2.77
N VAL A 258 3.14 1.64 1.75
CA VAL A 258 4.58 1.32 1.93
C VAL A 258 5.36 2.46 2.60
N ILE A 259 4.88 3.70 2.50
CA ILE A 259 5.42 4.86 3.25
C ILE A 259 5.08 4.74 4.74
N GLY A 260 4.07 3.93 5.07
CA GLY A 260 3.65 3.62 6.44
C GLY A 260 4.84 3.31 7.35
N TYR A 261 5.78 2.49 6.90
CA TYR A 261 6.98 2.14 7.66
C TYR A 261 7.82 3.34 8.09
N LEU A 262 8.06 4.27 7.16
CA LEU A 262 8.80 5.49 7.42
C LEU A 262 8.01 6.39 8.38
N SER A 263 6.73 6.61 8.08
CA SER A 263 5.87 7.46 8.91
C SER A 263 5.74 6.94 10.34
N ALA A 264 5.61 5.63 10.55
CA ALA A 264 5.53 5.02 11.86
C ALA A 264 6.84 5.15 12.64
N THR A 265 7.99 5.05 11.95
CA THR A 265 9.29 5.27 12.60
C THR A 265 9.48 6.73 13.02
N ILE A 266 9.05 7.69 12.18
CA ILE A 266 9.05 9.12 12.51
C ILE A 266 8.13 9.40 13.70
N GLU A 267 6.94 8.81 13.71
CA GLU A 267 5.97 8.96 14.80
C GLU A 267 6.51 8.36 16.11
N TRP A 268 7.08 7.16 16.04
CA TRP A 268 7.72 6.49 17.18
C TRP A 268 8.80 7.38 17.80
N ALA A 269 9.71 7.91 16.97
CA ALA A 269 10.79 8.78 17.41
C ALA A 269 10.27 10.04 18.12
N LYS A 270 9.19 10.63 17.60
CA LYS A 270 8.49 11.75 18.25
C LYS A 270 7.86 11.33 19.59
N ASN A 271 7.20 10.18 19.64
CA ASN A 271 6.48 9.70 20.83
C ASN A 271 7.41 9.41 22.01
N ILE A 272 8.66 9.00 21.75
CA ILE A 272 9.67 8.79 22.79
C ILE A 272 10.44 10.07 23.17
N GLY A 273 10.13 11.21 22.55
CA GLY A 273 10.78 12.50 22.82
C GLY A 273 12.12 12.71 22.10
N GLU A 274 12.44 11.89 21.09
CA GLU A 274 13.69 11.94 20.32
C GLU A 274 13.39 12.08 18.81
N PRO A 275 12.87 13.23 18.34
CA PRO A 275 12.26 13.39 17.01
C PRO A 275 13.20 13.14 15.81
N ASP A 276 14.52 13.12 16.01
CA ASP A 276 15.51 12.82 14.97
C ASP A 276 15.93 11.34 14.93
N ARG A 277 15.59 10.54 15.95
CA ARG A 277 16.08 9.18 16.12
C ARG A 277 15.63 8.22 15.02
N TRP A 278 14.56 8.53 14.29
CA TRP A 278 14.15 7.74 13.13
C TRP A 278 15.24 7.69 12.04
N LYS A 279 16.10 8.73 11.95
CA LYS A 279 17.18 8.79 10.95
C LYS A 279 18.20 7.67 11.15
N ASP A 280 18.42 7.23 12.38
CA ASP A 280 19.35 6.14 12.70
C ASP A 280 18.91 4.81 12.04
N PHE A 281 17.63 4.67 11.70
CA PHE A 281 17.04 3.48 11.09
C PHE A 281 16.77 3.62 9.58
N TRP A 282 16.70 4.85 9.08
CA TRP A 282 16.33 5.17 7.69
C TRP A 282 17.45 5.82 6.88
N GLN A 283 18.61 6.09 7.49
CA GLN A 283 19.77 6.69 6.86
C GLN A 283 21.05 5.92 7.23
N GLY A 284 22.09 6.07 6.42
CA GLY A 284 23.38 5.43 6.64
C GLY A 284 23.35 3.90 6.50
N ASP A 285 24.12 3.20 7.34
CA ASP A 285 24.36 1.74 7.24
C ASP A 285 23.38 0.90 8.08
N SER A 286 22.21 1.45 8.43
CA SER A 286 21.18 0.70 9.16
C SER A 286 20.58 -0.42 8.31
N LYS A 287 20.10 -1.47 8.99
CA LYS A 287 19.56 -2.66 8.33
C LYS A 287 18.06 -2.73 8.48
N SER A 288 17.36 -2.75 7.35
CA SER A 288 15.91 -2.88 7.30
C SER A 288 15.47 -4.28 6.89
N TYR A 289 14.49 -4.82 7.60
CA TYR A 289 13.93 -6.15 7.37
C TYR A 289 12.41 -6.04 7.24
N TYR A 290 11.90 -6.42 6.07
CA TYR A 290 10.48 -6.33 5.73
C TYR A 290 9.82 -7.72 5.85
N PHE A 291 8.93 -7.88 6.83
CA PHE A 291 8.16 -9.10 7.05
C PHE A 291 6.82 -8.99 6.34
N MET A 292 6.58 -9.83 5.34
CA MET A 292 5.45 -9.72 4.44
C MET A 292 5.08 -11.07 3.80
N GLY A 293 3.82 -11.17 3.33
CA GLY A 293 3.33 -12.32 2.57
C GLY A 293 3.80 -12.31 1.11
N LYS A 294 3.74 -13.46 0.42
CA LYS A 294 4.25 -13.61 -0.95
C LYS A 294 3.66 -12.61 -1.96
N ASP A 295 2.40 -12.22 -1.78
CA ASP A 295 1.71 -11.34 -2.73
C ASP A 295 2.22 -9.89 -2.64
N ASN A 296 3.00 -9.57 -1.61
CA ASN A 296 3.62 -8.26 -1.40
C ASN A 296 5.04 -8.13 -2.00
N ILE A 297 5.56 -9.18 -2.66
CA ILE A 297 6.91 -9.18 -3.26
C ILE A 297 7.12 -8.00 -4.23
N PRO A 298 6.23 -7.72 -5.22
CA PRO A 298 6.44 -6.58 -6.12
C PRO A 298 6.48 -5.24 -5.38
N PHE A 299 5.64 -5.06 -4.35
CA PHE A 299 5.61 -3.82 -3.57
C PHE A 299 6.94 -3.57 -2.85
N HIS A 300 7.59 -4.62 -2.32
CA HIS A 300 8.80 -4.48 -1.51
C HIS A 300 10.11 -4.67 -2.27
N THR A 301 10.06 -5.19 -3.51
CA THR A 301 11.26 -5.42 -4.32
C THR A 301 11.32 -4.56 -5.58
N VAL A 302 10.25 -3.83 -5.90
CA VAL A 302 10.18 -2.94 -7.06
C VAL A 302 9.68 -1.56 -6.63
N ILE A 303 8.43 -1.48 -6.17
CA ILE A 303 7.74 -0.19 -5.95
C ILE A 303 8.41 0.61 -4.84
N TRP A 304 8.52 0.03 -3.64
CA TRP A 304 9.07 0.72 -2.48
C TRP A 304 10.54 1.10 -2.69
N PRO A 305 11.43 0.20 -3.16
CA PRO A 305 12.78 0.58 -3.53
C PRO A 305 12.85 1.68 -4.61
N ALA A 306 11.96 1.68 -5.61
CA ALA A 306 11.91 2.75 -6.62
C ALA A 306 11.58 4.11 -5.97
N MET A 307 10.61 4.13 -5.06
CA MET A 307 10.23 5.35 -4.33
C MET A 307 11.40 5.87 -3.49
N LEU A 308 12.06 4.98 -2.72
CA LEU A 308 13.25 5.34 -1.93
C LEU A 308 14.40 5.86 -2.81
N MET A 309 14.68 5.17 -3.92
CA MET A 309 15.68 5.55 -4.92
C MET A 309 15.39 6.89 -5.59
N GLY A 310 14.12 7.24 -5.75
CA GLY A 310 13.66 8.50 -6.34
C GLY A 310 13.67 9.65 -5.34
N TYR A 311 13.32 9.39 -4.08
CA TYR A 311 13.34 10.36 -2.99
C TYR A 311 14.78 10.84 -2.71
N GLY A 312 15.69 9.87 -2.56
CA GLY A 312 17.12 10.07 -2.29
C GLY A 312 17.43 10.39 -0.83
N GLY A 313 18.49 9.80 -0.29
CA GLY A 313 18.91 10.03 1.11
C GLY A 313 18.18 9.20 2.16
N LEU A 314 17.40 8.20 1.72
CA LEU A 314 16.87 7.13 2.55
C LEU A 314 17.49 5.79 2.11
N ASN A 315 17.64 4.86 3.05
CA ASN A 315 18.19 3.53 2.83
C ASN A 315 17.19 2.50 2.27
#